data_AF-A0A350ULY6-F1
#
_entry.id   AF-A0A350ULY6-F1
#
_cell.length_a   1.000
_cell.length_b   1.000
_cell.length_c   1.000
_cell.angle_alpha   90.00
_cell.angle_beta   90.00
_cell.angle_gamma   90.00
#
_symmetry.space_group_name_H-M   'P 1'
#
loop_
_entity.id
_entity.type
_entity.pdbx_description
1 polymer ?
#
loop_
_entity_poly.entity_id
_entity_poly.type
_entity_poly.pdbx_seq_one_letter_code
_entity_poly.pdbx_strand_id
1 'polypeptide(L)'
;MTAPLPKRWLFALGDTLFLFAVSLGTSAVMYLSHTLNIPFVSATLGGMLAAMALQVVMAVAISPLLGSIESMVPSMVLGMLSPMVVCLAHLAGVRVTLESTLMIGAGTALLFHLYLHQHALSCRRRFAIAGGKE
;
A
#
# COMPACT_ATOMS: atom_id res chain seq x y z
N MET A 1 8.09 -15.33 -28.27
CA MET A 1 8.26 -16.43 -27.30
C MET A 1 7.46 -16.11 -26.05
N THR A 2 6.28 -16.72 -25.90
CA THR A 2 5.34 -16.50 -24.80
C THR A 2 5.68 -17.43 -23.64
N ALA A 3 6.20 -16.88 -22.53
CA ALA A 3 6.37 -17.64 -21.30
C ALA A 3 5.03 -18.24 -20.85
N PRO A 4 5.01 -19.46 -20.27
CA PRO A 4 3.77 -20.12 -19.86
C PRO A 4 3.05 -19.29 -18.78
N LEU A 5 1.72 -19.27 -18.88
CA LEU A 5 0.77 -18.47 -18.09
C LEU A 5 0.88 -18.50 -16.54
N PRO A 6 1.34 -19.56 -15.83
CA PRO A 6 1.23 -19.60 -14.36
C PRO A 6 2.15 -18.63 -13.61
N LYS A 7 3.28 -18.20 -14.20
CA LYS A 7 4.25 -17.34 -13.51
C LYS A 7 3.73 -15.90 -13.31
N ARG A 8 2.97 -15.37 -14.27
CA ARG A 8 2.45 -13.98 -14.20
C ARG A 8 1.42 -13.79 -13.09
N TRP A 9 0.55 -14.77 -12.87
CA TRP A 9 -0.45 -14.73 -11.81
C TRP A 9 0.18 -14.80 -10.42
N LEU A 10 1.25 -15.60 -10.26
CA LEU A 10 1.96 -15.71 -8.99
C LEU A 10 2.61 -14.37 -8.58
N PHE A 11 3.27 -13.68 -9.52
CA PHE A 11 3.86 -12.37 -9.25
C PHE A 11 2.78 -11.32 -8.95
N ALA A 12 1.70 -11.27 -9.72
CA ALA A 12 0.59 -10.36 -9.47
C ALA A 12 -0.08 -10.59 -8.11
N LEU A 13 -0.25 -11.85 -7.72
CA LEU A 13 -0.77 -12.21 -6.40
C LEU A 13 0.20 -11.77 -5.30
N GLY A 14 1.50 -12.00 -5.48
CA GLY A 14 2.54 -11.56 -4.55
C GLY A 14 2.57 -10.05 -4.37
N ASP A 15 2.50 -9.28 -5.46
CA ASP A 15 2.42 -7.82 -5.42
C ASP A 15 1.17 -7.36 -4.66
N THR A 16 0.03 -7.99 -4.92
CA THR A 16 -1.23 -7.65 -4.24
C THR A 16 -1.14 -7.92 -2.75
N LEU A 17 -0.66 -9.11 -2.36
CA LEU A 17 -0.48 -9.47 -0.95
C LEU A 17 0.52 -8.54 -0.25
N PHE A 18 1.59 -8.15 -0.94
CA PHE A 18 2.57 -7.19 -0.42
C PHE A 18 1.93 -5.82 -0.16
N LEU A 19 1.16 -5.28 -1.11
CA LEU A 19 0.45 -4.01 -0.93
C LEU A 19 -0.53 -4.06 0.25
N PHE A 20 -1.25 -5.17 0.40
CA PHE A 20 -2.10 -5.39 1.57
C PHE A 20 -1.31 -5.42 2.87
N ALA A 21 -0.23 -6.20 2.93
CA ALA A 21 0.58 -6.33 4.13
C ALA A 21 1.20 -4.99 4.54
N VAL A 22 1.72 -4.21 3.58
CA VAL A 22 2.24 -2.86 3.83
C VAL A 22 1.13 -1.95 4.37
N SER A 23 -0.03 -1.89 3.72
CA SER A 23 -1.13 -1.01 4.14
C SER A 23 -1.66 -1.35 5.53
N LEU A 24 -1.86 -2.65 5.81
CA LEU A 24 -2.30 -3.12 7.12
C LEU A 24 -1.26 -2.83 8.20
N GLY A 25 0.00 -3.12 7.92
CA GLY A 25 1.11 -2.93 8.85
C GLY A 25 1.30 -1.46 9.22
N THR A 26 1.38 -0.57 8.23
CA THR A 26 1.58 0.87 8.48
C THR A 26 0.40 1.50 9.20
N SER A 27 -0.85 1.14 8.84
CA SER A 27 -2.04 1.58 9.57
C SER A 27 -2.07 1.09 11.00
N ALA A 28 -1.72 -0.17 11.26
CA ALA A 28 -1.67 -0.71 12.61
C ALA A 28 -0.61 0.02 13.47
N VAL A 29 0.56 0.32 12.91
CA VAL A 29 1.60 1.10 13.60
C VAL A 29 1.10 2.49 13.99
N MET A 30 0.40 3.18 13.08
CA MET A 30 -0.18 4.49 13.38
C MET A 30 -1.28 4.41 14.46
N TYR A 31 -2.15 3.41 14.39
CA TYR A 31 -3.14 3.18 15.45
C TYR A 31 -2.45 2.96 16.80
N LEU A 32 -1.45 2.10 16.84
CA LEU A 32 -0.70 1.83 18.06
C LEU A 32 -0.05 3.09 18.62
N SER A 33 0.53 3.96 17.79
CA SER A 33 1.16 5.21 18.27
C SER A 33 0.14 6.14 18.95
N HIS A 34 -1.09 6.20 18.46
CA HIS A 34 -2.17 6.96 19.08
C HIS A 34 -2.71 6.32 20.38
N THR A 35 -2.51 5.01 20.59
CA THR A 35 -2.89 4.35 21.85
C THR A 35 -1.90 4.52 23.00
N LEU A 36 -0.67 5.01 22.74
CA LEU A 36 0.39 5.17 23.74
C LEU A 36 0.17 6.32 24.75
N ASN A 37 -0.98 6.99 24.70
CA ASN A 37 -1.37 8.09 25.59
C ASN A 37 -0.33 9.24 25.66
N ILE A 38 0.35 9.46 24.54
CA ILE A 38 1.28 10.58 24.31
C ILE A 38 0.57 11.71 23.57
N PRO A 39 1.08 12.96 23.62
CA PRO A 39 0.48 14.09 22.90
C PRO A 39 0.27 13.79 21.41
N PHE A 40 -0.82 14.29 20.84
CA PHE A 40 -1.22 13.98 19.46
C PHE A 40 -0.11 14.22 18.43
N VAL A 41 0.61 15.34 18.55
CA VAL A 41 1.69 15.70 17.63
C VAL A 41 2.85 14.70 17.70
N SER A 42 3.26 14.29 18.90
CA SER A 42 4.35 13.31 19.06
C SER A 42 3.89 11.90 18.65
N ALA A 43 2.63 11.52 18.93
CA ALA A 43 2.02 10.29 18.44
C ALA A 43 2.02 10.21 16.91
N THR A 44 1.70 11.32 16.26
CA THR A 44 1.64 11.43 14.80
C THR A 44 3.04 11.35 14.20
N LEU A 45 3.99 12.14 14.69
CA LEU A 45 5.36 12.13 14.18
C LEU A 45 6.04 10.77 14.41
N GLY A 46 5.94 10.23 15.63
CA GLY A 46 6.48 8.91 15.95
C GLY A 46 5.81 7.79 15.16
N GLY A 47 4.49 7.85 15.02
CA GLY A 47 3.70 6.89 14.22
C GLY A 47 4.07 6.92 12.74
N MET A 48 4.20 8.11 12.13
CA MET A 48 4.64 8.25 10.75
C MET A 48 6.05 7.72 10.54
N LEU A 49 7.00 8.07 11.41
CA LEU A 49 8.38 7.58 11.33
C LEU A 49 8.44 6.06 11.46
N ALA A 50 7.71 5.48 12.42
CA ALA A 50 7.66 4.04 12.63
C ALA A 50 6.98 3.32 11.44
N ALA A 51 5.90 3.88 10.90
CA ALA A 51 5.23 3.34 9.73
C ALA A 51 6.14 3.35 8.50
N MET A 52 6.86 4.45 8.26
CA MET A 52 7.85 4.54 7.19
C MET A 52 9.00 3.55 7.39
N ALA A 53 9.50 3.40 8.62
CA ALA A 53 10.55 2.43 8.92
C ALA A 53 10.08 0.99 8.65
N LEU A 54 8.87 0.63 9.09
CA LEU A 54 8.26 -0.68 8.80
C LEU A 54 8.14 -0.90 7.28
N GLN A 55 7.63 0.10 6.55
CA GLN A 55 7.47 0.03 5.12
C GLN A 55 8.81 -0.18 4.40
N VAL A 56 9.88 0.51 4.81
CA VAL A 56 11.23 0.30 4.26
C VAL A 56 11.72 -1.11 4.56
N VAL A 57 11.58 -1.60 5.80
CA VAL A 57 11.97 -2.96 6.17
C VAL A 57 11.23 -3.99 5.31
N MET A 58 9.92 -3.84 5.16
CA MET A 58 9.11 -4.71 4.31
C MET A 58 9.53 -4.65 2.84
N ALA A 59 9.77 -3.45 2.31
CA ALA A 59 10.21 -3.26 0.94
C ALA A 59 11.58 -3.90 0.67
N VAL A 60 12.54 -3.77 1.60
CA VAL A 60 13.86 -4.41 1.50
C VAL A 60 13.75 -5.93 1.60
N ALA A 61 12.97 -6.44 2.56
CA ALA A 61 12.79 -7.87 2.75
C ALA A 61 12.15 -8.56 1.54
N ILE A 62 11.26 -7.86 0.84
CA ILE A 62 10.49 -8.40 -0.29
C ILE A 62 11.09 -7.98 -1.64
N SER A 63 12.06 -7.06 -1.68
CA SER A 63 12.80 -6.66 -2.88
C SER A 63 13.36 -7.82 -3.73
N PRO A 64 13.93 -8.91 -3.17
CA PRO A 64 14.39 -10.04 -4.00
C PRO A 64 13.25 -10.94 -4.52
N LEU A 65 12.05 -10.82 -3.95
CA LEU A 65 10.85 -11.59 -4.31
C LEU A 65 9.90 -10.82 -5.24
N LEU A 66 9.95 -9.49 -5.22
CA LEU A 66 9.18 -8.64 -6.15
C LEU A 66 9.78 -8.78 -7.54
N GLY A 67 9.10 -9.53 -8.39
CA GLY A 67 9.47 -9.68 -9.79
C GLY A 67 9.38 -8.38 -10.61
N SER A 68 8.86 -7.29 -10.02
CA SER A 68 8.75 -5.98 -10.68
C SER A 68 9.14 -4.83 -9.74
N ILE A 69 10.07 -3.98 -10.22
CA ILE A 69 10.36 -2.66 -9.63
C ILE A 69 9.09 -1.77 -9.64
N GLU A 70 8.13 -2.08 -10.52
CA GLU A 70 6.88 -1.32 -10.64
C GLU A 70 6.00 -1.37 -9.39
N SER A 71 6.16 -2.36 -8.50
CA SER A 71 5.36 -2.52 -7.28
C SER A 71 5.89 -1.68 -6.10
N MET A 72 7.13 -1.20 -6.20
CA MET A 72 7.83 -0.52 -5.11
C MET A 72 7.33 0.93 -4.92
N VAL A 73 7.03 1.62 -6.01
CA VAL A 73 6.46 2.98 -5.98
C VAL A 73 5.02 2.96 -5.44
N PRO A 74 4.11 2.09 -5.94
CA PRO A 74 2.82 1.83 -5.34
C PRO A 74 2.82 1.58 -3.85
N SER A 75 3.74 0.75 -3.35
CA SER A 75 3.82 0.42 -1.93
C SER A 75 4.28 1.61 -1.09
N MET A 76 5.14 2.48 -1.63
CA MET A 76 5.48 3.75 -0.98
C MET A 76 4.29 4.68 -0.82
N VAL A 77 3.49 4.83 -1.87
CA VAL A 77 2.28 5.66 -1.82
C VAL A 77 1.28 5.10 -0.80
N LEU A 78 1.04 3.80 -0.83
CA LEU A 78 0.14 3.12 0.12
C LEU A 78 0.63 3.22 1.56
N GLY A 79 1.93 3.01 1.79
CA GLY A 79 2.54 3.08 3.11
C GLY A 79 2.47 4.49 3.73
N MET A 80 2.25 5.53 2.92
CA MET A 80 1.95 6.89 3.41
C MET A 80 0.44 7.15 3.57
N LEU A 81 -0.37 6.78 2.57
CA LEU A 81 -1.80 7.08 2.57
C LEU A 81 -2.57 6.33 3.67
N SER A 82 -2.27 5.04 3.83
CA SER A 82 -2.96 4.17 4.79
C SER A 82 -2.88 4.68 6.25
N PRO A 83 -1.69 4.97 6.81
CA PRO A 83 -1.60 5.56 8.15
C PRO A 83 -2.14 6.98 8.21
N MET A 84 -2.05 7.76 7.12
CA MET A 84 -2.61 9.12 7.09
C MET A 84 -4.13 9.12 7.27
N VAL A 85 -4.85 8.18 6.65
CA VAL A 85 -6.32 8.05 6.84
C VAL A 85 -6.66 7.73 8.30
N VAL A 86 -5.90 6.84 8.94
CA VAL A 86 -6.06 6.50 10.37
C VAL A 86 -5.81 7.72 11.25
N CYS A 87 -4.74 8.47 10.96
CA CYS A 87 -4.39 9.68 11.69
C CYS A 87 -5.49 10.76 11.56
N LEU A 88 -6.03 10.96 10.35
CA LEU A 88 -7.13 11.88 10.11
C LEU A 88 -8.41 11.48 10.85
N ALA A 89 -8.71 10.18 10.92
CA ALA A 89 -9.85 9.69 11.70
C ALA A 89 -9.69 10.00 13.20
N HIS A 90 -8.49 9.79 13.75
CA HIS A 90 -8.18 10.19 15.13
C HIS A 90 -8.28 11.70 15.34
N LEU A 91 -7.76 12.50 14.40
CA LEU A 91 -7.82 13.97 14.46
C LEU A 91 -9.27 14.48 14.44
N ALA A 92 -10.15 13.82 13.67
CA ALA A 92 -11.57 14.13 13.61
C ALA A 92 -12.36 13.69 14.86
N GLY A 93 -11.70 13.07 15.86
CA GLY A 93 -12.34 12.56 17.06
C GLY A 93 -13.17 11.29 16.83
N VAL A 94 -13.00 10.62 15.68
CA VAL A 94 -13.66 9.34 15.43
C VAL A 94 -13.02 8.28 16.32
N ARG A 95 -13.84 7.47 16.99
CA ARG A 95 -13.34 6.36 17.79
C ARG A 95 -12.83 5.25 16.87
N VAL A 96 -11.53 5.26 16.62
CA VAL A 96 -10.86 4.24 15.82
C VAL A 96 -10.53 3.04 16.72
N THR A 97 -10.90 1.85 16.28
CA THR A 97 -10.50 0.56 16.86
C THR A 97 -9.46 -0.13 15.98
N LEU A 98 -8.81 -1.17 16.51
CA LEU A 98 -7.90 -1.98 15.71
C LEU A 98 -8.61 -2.60 14.49
N GLU A 99 -9.83 -3.12 14.68
CA GLU A 99 -10.62 -3.72 13.59
C GLU A 99 -10.92 -2.69 12.49
N SER A 100 -11.42 -1.49 12.86
CA SER A 100 -11.66 -0.44 11.87
C SER A 100 -10.38 0.03 11.18
N THR A 101 -9.24 0.02 11.89
CA THR A 101 -7.92 0.36 11.33
C THR A 101 -7.50 -0.65 10.27
N LEU A 102 -7.69 -1.95 10.54
CA LEU A 102 -7.40 -3.01 9.58
C LEU A 102 -8.35 -2.94 8.39
N MET A 103 -9.62 -2.62 8.60
CA MET A 103 -10.57 -2.38 7.51
C MET A 103 -10.17 -1.18 6.64
N ILE A 104 -9.72 -0.07 7.25
CA ILE A 104 -9.16 1.08 6.54
C ILE A 104 -7.97 0.63 5.70
N GLY A 105 -7.00 -0.07 6.29
CA GLY A 105 -5.82 -0.55 5.58
C GLY A 105 -6.14 -1.52 4.44
N ALA A 106 -7.05 -2.46 4.65
CA ALA A 106 -7.52 -3.36 3.60
C ALA A 106 -8.25 -2.60 2.48
N GLY A 107 -9.11 -1.63 2.85
CA GLY A 107 -9.85 -0.80 1.92
C GLY A 107 -8.94 0.08 1.07
N THR A 108 -7.95 0.72 1.68
CA THR A 108 -6.95 1.54 0.95
C THR A 108 -6.13 0.68 0.00
N ALA A 109 -5.66 -0.49 0.44
CA ALA A 109 -4.93 -1.42 -0.42
C ALA A 109 -5.77 -1.89 -1.61
N LEU A 110 -7.03 -2.26 -1.38
CA LEU A 110 -7.95 -2.71 -2.42
C LEU A 110 -8.23 -1.60 -3.44
N LEU A 111 -8.61 -0.40 -2.98
CA LEU A 111 -8.89 0.74 -3.84
C LEU A 111 -7.67 1.09 -4.70
N PHE A 112 -6.49 1.09 -4.10
CA PHE A 112 -5.26 1.41 -4.81
C PHE A 112 -4.89 0.32 -5.82
N HIS A 113 -5.08 -0.96 -5.48
CA HIS A 113 -4.90 -2.07 -6.41
C HIS A 113 -5.83 -1.94 -7.63
N LEU A 114 -7.12 -1.65 -7.40
CA LEU A 114 -8.09 -1.42 -8.48
C LEU A 114 -7.70 -0.24 -9.37
N TYR A 115 -7.25 0.86 -8.76
CA TYR A 115 -6.73 2.03 -9.47
C TYR A 115 -5.54 1.67 -10.37
N LEU A 116 -4.53 0.96 -9.84
CA LEU A 116 -3.37 0.52 -10.62
C LEU A 116 -3.78 -0.41 -11.76
N HIS A 117 -4.70 -1.33 -11.52
CA HIS A 117 -5.19 -2.24 -12.56
C HIS A 117 -5.89 -1.47 -13.69
N GLN A 118 -6.78 -0.52 -13.35
CA GLN A 118 -7.43 0.34 -14.34
C GLN A 118 -6.44 1.22 -15.10
N HIS A 119 -5.44 1.77 -14.42
CA HIS A 119 -4.36 2.53 -15.06
C HIS A 119 -3.54 1.67 -16.01
N ALA A 120 -3.16 0.46 -15.61
CA ALA A 120 -2.42 -0.47 -16.46
C ALA A 120 -3.21 -0.84 -17.73
N LEU A 121 -4.52 -1.10 -17.60
CA LEU A 121 -5.40 -1.34 -18.76
C LEU A 121 -5.46 -0.12 -19.69
N SER A 122 -5.61 1.07 -19.11
CA SER A 122 -5.68 2.33 -19.88
C SER A 122 -4.39 2.62 -20.63
N CYS A 123 -3.23 2.42 -20.00
CA CYS A 123 -1.93 2.56 -20.63
C CYS A 123 -1.76 1.57 -21.78
N ARG A 124 -2.06 0.28 -21.57
CA ARG A 124 -1.98 -0.75 -22.62
C ARG A 124 -2.84 -0.42 -23.85
N ARG A 125 -4.06 0.07 -23.62
CA ARG A 125 -4.95 0.52 -24.72
C ARG A 125 -4.32 1.68 -25.49
N ARG A 126 -3.77 2.68 -24.80
CA ARG A 126 -3.12 3.84 -25.45
C ARG A 126 -1.87 3.45 -26.26
N PHE A 127 -1.02 2.58 -25.72
CA PHE A 127 0.17 2.10 -26.44
C PHE A 127 -0.18 1.20 -27.63
N ALA A 128 -1.22 0.36 -27.52
CA ALA A 128 -1.70 -0.43 -28.65
C ALA A 128 -2.23 0.44 -29.80
N ILE A 129 -2.92 1.54 -29.48
CA ILE A 129 -3.41 2.51 -30.48
C ILE A 129 -2.25 3.30 -31.10
N ALA A 130 -1.22 3.66 -30.31
CA ALA A 130 -0.05 4.38 -30.80
C ALA A 130 0.88 3.51 -31.67
N GLY A 131 1.01 2.22 -31.35
CA GLY A 131 1.83 1.26 -32.10
C GLY A 131 1.13 0.62 -33.31
N GLY A 132 -0.15 0.93 -33.55
CA GLY A 132 -0.90 0.47 -34.73
C GLY A 132 -0.84 1.44 -35.93
N LYS A 133 0.07 2.41 -35.89
CA LYS A 133 0.42 3.29 -37.03
C LYS A 133 1.79 2.87 -37.59
N GLU A 134 1.87 1.67 -38.14
CA GLU A 134 2.89 1.28 -39.13
C GLU A 134 2.22 0.46 -40.22
#